data_AF-A0A438H5R1-F1
#
_entry.id   AF-A0A438H5R1-F1
#
_cell.length_a   1.000
_cell.length_b   1.000
_cell.length_c   1.000
_cell.angle_alpha   90.00
_cell.angle_beta   90.00
_cell.angle_gamma   90.00
#
_symmetry.space_group_name_H-M   'P 1'
#
loop_
_entity.id
_entity.type
_entity.pdbx_description
1 polymer ?
#
loop_
_entity_poly.entity_id
_entity_poly.type
_entity_poly.pdbx_seq_one_letter_code
_entity_poly.pdbx_strand_id
1 'polypeptide(L)'
;MGQGYEDHLVTQKVDIPEVDKVQWRKIDAQLYSVLWQSVDPKILHHLRAYKTCFKFWNQAKGLYTNDIQRLYKVTSSIVNVRQQDMDLSTYIG
;
A
#
# COMPACT_ATOMS: atom_id res chain seq x y z
N MET A 1 -3.42 17.51 8.63
CA MET A 1 -2.55 16.44 9.19
C MET A 1 -2.81 15.17 8.37
N GLY A 2 -2.12 15.02 7.23
CA GLY A 2 -2.22 13.83 6.40
C GLY A 2 -1.20 12.82 6.90
N GLN A 3 -1.66 11.81 7.63
CA GLN A 3 -0.81 10.74 8.16
C GLN A 3 -0.14 9.98 7.01
N GLY A 4 1.15 9.70 7.16
CA GLY A 4 2.15 9.36 6.13
C GLY A 4 1.96 8.07 5.30
N TYR A 5 0.74 7.64 5.03
CA TYR A 5 0.42 6.51 4.14
C TYR A 5 0.57 6.87 2.65
N GLU A 6 0.43 8.15 2.28
CA GLU A 6 0.84 8.60 0.94
C GLU A 6 2.36 8.52 0.76
N ASP A 7 3.12 8.80 1.83
CA ASP A 7 4.56 8.54 1.90
C ASP A 7 4.87 7.04 1.66
N HIS A 8 4.07 6.08 2.16
CA HIS A 8 4.33 4.66 1.89
C HIS A 8 4.21 4.24 0.41
N LEU A 9 3.40 4.95 -0.37
CA LEU A 9 3.16 4.69 -1.80
C LEU A 9 3.95 5.61 -2.72
N VAL A 10 4.64 6.62 -2.18
CA VAL A 10 5.43 7.64 -2.92
C VAL A 10 6.91 7.68 -2.47
N THR A 11 7.21 7.22 -1.26
CA THR A 11 8.49 7.44 -0.56
C THR A 11 9.19 6.12 -0.32
N GLN A 12 10.49 6.12 -0.61
CA GLN A 12 11.29 4.92 -0.49
C GLN A 12 11.76 4.77 0.95
N LYS A 13 11.95 3.51 1.37
CA LYS A 13 12.48 3.17 2.71
C LYS A 13 13.80 3.88 3.07
N VAL A 14 14.54 4.37 2.08
CA VAL A 14 15.80 5.12 2.23
C VAL A 14 15.59 6.55 2.73
N ASP A 15 14.41 7.13 2.50
CA ASP A 15 14.09 8.52 2.83
C ASP A 15 13.47 8.66 4.23
N ILE A 16 13.44 7.57 5.01
CA ILE A 16 12.68 7.49 6.27
C ILE A 16 13.61 7.48 7.48
N PRO A 17 13.37 8.37 8.47
CA PRO A 17 14.14 8.41 9.71
C PRO A 17 14.15 7.06 10.42
N GLU A 18 15.28 6.67 11.02
CA GLU A 18 15.42 5.35 11.66
C GLU A 18 14.41 5.09 12.77
N VAL A 19 14.05 6.13 13.51
CA VAL A 19 13.03 6.09 14.57
C VAL A 19 11.66 5.64 14.03
N ASP A 20 11.34 5.97 12.78
CA ASP A 20 10.04 5.66 12.17
C ASP A 20 10.05 4.38 11.33
N LYS A 21 11.24 3.81 11.04
CA LYS A 21 11.38 2.61 10.19
C LYS A 21 10.61 1.39 10.72
N VAL A 22 10.39 1.28 12.03
CA VAL A 22 9.69 0.14 12.64
C VAL A 22 8.19 0.22 12.37
N GLN A 23 7.56 1.36 12.70
CA GLN A 23 6.15 1.60 12.38
C GLN A 23 5.93 1.59 10.87
N TRP A 24 6.88 2.13 10.11
CA TRP A 24 6.82 2.13 8.66
C TRP A 24 6.76 0.71 8.08
N ARG A 25 7.60 -0.22 8.56
CA ARG A 25 7.54 -1.61 8.08
C ARG A 25 6.24 -2.31 8.44
N LYS A 26 5.63 -1.98 9.59
CA LYS A 26 4.36 -2.56 10.01
C LYS A 26 3.24 -2.15 9.05
N ILE A 27 3.17 -0.86 8.74
CA ILE A 27 2.22 -0.29 7.78
C ILE A 27 2.48 -0.83 6.36
N ASP A 28 3.74 -0.86 5.91
CA ASP A 28 4.12 -1.39 4.60
C ASP A 28 3.74 -2.87 4.46
N ALA A 29 3.91 -3.69 5.51
CA ALA A 29 3.50 -5.09 5.48
C ALA A 29 1.97 -5.28 5.42
N GLN A 30 1.21 -4.46 6.16
CA GLN A 30 -0.26 -4.48 6.10
C GLN A 30 -0.78 -4.07 4.73
N LEU A 31 -0.26 -2.95 4.19
CA LEU A 31 -0.60 -2.47 2.85
C LEU A 31 -0.23 -3.50 1.78
N TYR A 32 0.92 -4.16 1.91
CA TYR A 32 1.37 -5.18 0.96
C TYR A 32 0.40 -6.37 0.93
N SER A 33 -0.09 -6.81 2.09
CA SER A 33 -1.09 -7.88 2.18
C SER A 33 -2.41 -7.52 1.48
N VAL A 34 -2.89 -6.29 1.69
CA VAL A 34 -4.13 -5.80 1.06
C VAL A 34 -3.98 -5.67 -0.44
N LEU A 35 -2.86 -5.12 -0.90
CA LEU A 35 -2.51 -5.02 -2.31
C LEU A 35 -2.43 -6.41 -2.94
N TRP A 36 -1.80 -7.36 -2.26
CA TRP A 36 -1.70 -8.76 -2.69
C TRP A 36 -3.07 -9.43 -2.85
N GLN A 37 -4.01 -9.18 -1.93
CA GLN A 37 -5.36 -9.72 -2.00
C GLN A 37 -6.27 -9.00 -3.02
N SER A 38 -6.03 -7.71 -3.26
CA SER A 38 -6.88 -6.88 -4.13
C SER A 38 -6.48 -6.97 -5.61
N VAL A 39 -5.24 -7.34 -5.89
CA VAL A 39 -4.72 -7.51 -7.26
C VAL A 39 -5.03 -8.90 -7.78
N ASP A 40 -5.43 -8.97 -9.04
CA ASP A 40 -5.74 -10.25 -9.69
C ASP A 40 -4.51 -11.15 -9.82
N PRO A 41 -4.65 -12.47 -9.59
CA PRO A 41 -3.57 -13.45 -9.69
C PRO A 41 -2.72 -13.36 -10.96
N LYS A 42 -3.32 -13.00 -12.11
CA LYS A 42 -2.59 -12.87 -13.39
C LYS A 42 -1.54 -11.77 -13.36
N ILE A 43 -1.87 -10.66 -12.70
CA ILE A 43 -0.99 -9.49 -12.55
C ILE A 43 -0.08 -9.67 -11.33
N LEU A 44 -0.59 -10.32 -10.29
CA LEU A 44 0.15 -10.66 -9.08
C LEU A 44 1.45 -11.42 -9.38
N HIS A 45 1.41 -12.35 -10.35
CA HIS A 45 2.59 -13.10 -10.77
C HIS A 45 3.73 -12.19 -11.28
N HIS A 46 3.37 -11.12 -12.00
CA HIS A 46 4.32 -10.13 -12.51
C HIS A 46 4.80 -9.17 -11.41
N LEU A 47 3.99 -8.95 -10.38
CA LEU A 47 4.29 -8.03 -9.30
C LEU A 47 5.01 -8.66 -8.10
N ARG A 48 5.07 -10.00 -8.03
CA ARG A 48 5.69 -10.76 -6.92
C ARG A 48 7.17 -10.46 -6.70
N ALA A 49 7.88 -9.97 -7.73
CA ALA A 49 9.28 -9.58 -7.61
C ALA A 49 9.49 -8.32 -6.74
N TYR A 50 8.44 -7.52 -6.53
CA TYR A 50 8.53 -6.26 -5.78
C TYR A 50 8.17 -6.47 -4.31
N LYS A 51 9.14 -6.21 -3.43
CA LYS A 51 9.02 -6.42 -1.97
C LYS A 51 8.53 -5.21 -1.18
N THR A 52 8.22 -4.10 -1.85
CA THR A 52 7.77 -2.85 -1.20
C THR A 52 6.47 -2.38 -1.81
N CYS A 53 5.58 -1.79 -1.01
CA CYS A 53 4.30 -1.28 -1.50
C CYS A 53 4.49 -0.22 -2.58
N PHE A 54 5.48 0.67 -2.42
CA PHE A 54 5.84 1.68 -3.41
C PHE A 54 6.05 1.09 -4.82
N LYS A 55 6.96 0.11 -4.94
CA LYS A 55 7.30 -0.49 -6.24
C LYS A 55 6.15 -1.34 -6.79
N PHE A 56 5.49 -2.10 -5.91
CA PHE A 56 4.33 -2.91 -6.26
C PHE A 56 3.21 -2.05 -6.85
N TRP A 57 2.86 -0.97 -6.16
CA TRP A 57 1.79 -0.06 -6.56
C TRP A 57 2.10 0.72 -7.83
N ASN A 58 3.32 1.23 -7.97
CA ASN A 58 3.71 1.96 -9.17
C ASN A 58 3.64 1.07 -10.43
N GLN A 59 4.08 -0.18 -10.30
CA GLN A 59 3.98 -1.14 -11.40
C GLN A 59 2.55 -1.60 -11.65
N ALA A 60 1.74 -1.81 -10.60
CA ALA A 60 0.33 -2.13 -10.72
C ALA A 60 -0.42 -1.02 -11.49
N LYS A 61 -0.16 0.26 -11.20
CA LYS A 61 -0.74 1.38 -11.95
C LYS A 61 -0.42 1.32 -13.44
N GLY A 62 0.84 1.04 -13.79
CA GLY A 62 1.27 0.88 -15.18
C GLY A 62 0.53 -0.25 -15.91
N LEU A 63 0.32 -1.38 -15.23
CA LEU A 63 -0.37 -2.54 -15.78
C LEU A 63 -1.89 -2.33 -15.93
N TYR A 64 -2.49 -1.52 -15.05
CA TYR A 64 -3.92 -1.22 -15.09
C TYR A 64 -4.28 0.06 -15.86
N THR A 65 -3.35 0.66 -16.60
CA THR A 65 -3.60 1.87 -17.41
C THR A 65 -4.81 1.75 -18.34
N ASN A 66 -5.15 0.53 -18.77
CA ASN A 66 -6.30 0.24 -19.63
C ASN A 66 -7.57 -0.23 -18.88
N ASP A 67 -7.53 -0.38 -17.55
CA ASP A 67 -8.61 -0.94 -16.74
C ASP A 67 -8.87 -0.08 -15.50
N ILE A 68 -9.55 1.05 -15.73
CA ILE A 68 -9.86 2.08 -14.73
C ILE A 68 -10.74 1.51 -13.59
N GLN A 69 -11.65 0.58 -13.89
CA GLN A 69 -12.52 0.00 -12.87
C GLN A 69 -11.73 -0.82 -11.85
N ARG A 70 -10.71 -1.55 -12.33
CA ARG A 70 -9.84 -2.35 -11.48
C ARG A 70 -8.90 -1.48 -10.66
N LEU A 71 -8.41 -0.37 -11.22
CA LEU A 71 -7.70 0.67 -10.45
C LEU A 71 -8.55 1.23 -9.32
N TYR A 72 -9.81 1.56 -9.61
CA TYR A 72 -10.72 2.09 -8.60
C TYR A 72 -10.97 1.08 -7.48
N LYS A 73 -11.18 -0.20 -7.82
CA LYS A 73 -11.37 -1.27 -6.83
C LYS A 73 -10.17 -1.44 -5.90
N VAL A 74 -8.96 -1.48 -6.45
CA VAL A 74 -7.74 -1.59 -5.63
C VAL A 74 -7.55 -0.35 -4.76
N THR A 75 -7.79 0.84 -5.30
CA THR A 75 -7.70 2.11 -4.55
C THR A 75 -8.72 2.16 -3.41
N SER A 76 -9.95 1.69 -3.64
CA SER A 76 -10.99 1.61 -2.61
C SER A 76 -10.64 0.63 -1.49
N SER A 77 -10.05 -0.53 -1.79
CA SER A 77 -9.58 -1.47 -0.76
C SER A 77 -8.49 -0.86 0.12
N ILE A 78 -7.58 -0.08 -0.47
CA ILE A 78 -6.52 0.62 0.27
C ILE A 78 -7.12 1.68 1.20
N VAL A 79 -8.07 2.49 0.72
CA VAL A 79 -8.74 3.53 1.53
C VAL A 79 -9.51 2.90 2.70
N ASN A 80 -10.21 1.79 2.48
CA ASN A 80 -10.92 1.08 3.56
C ASN A 80 -9.97 0.58 4.67
N VAL A 81 -8.81 0.03 4.30
CA VAL A 81 -7.83 -0.43 5.29
C VAL A 81 -7.22 0.74 6.07
N ARG A 82 -6.98 1.88 5.41
CA ARG A 82 -6.54 3.11 6.11
C ARG A 82 -7.55 3.56 7.16
N GLN A 83 -8.83 3.40 6.88
CA GLN A 83 -9.90 3.78 7.79
C GLN A 83 -9.95 2.83 9.00
N GLN A 84 -9.85 1.52 8.78
CA GLN A 84 -9.80 0.51 9.86
C GLN A 84 -8.57 0.66 10.77
N ASP A 85 -7.39 0.97 10.22
CA ASP A 85 -6.16 1.12 11.02
C ASP A 85 -6.17 2.44 11.82
N MET A 86 -6.73 3.53 11.26
CA MET A 86 -7.00 4.77 12.02
C MET A 86 -7.96 4.52 13.18
N ASP A 87 -9.07 3.82 12.94
CA ASP A 87 -10.04 3.47 13.97
C ASP A 87 -9.39 2.64 15.09
N LEU A 88 -8.56 1.66 14.73
CA LEU A 88 -7.83 0.82 15.68
C LEU A 88 -6.78 1.64 16.46
N SER A 89 -6.08 2.56 15.81
CA SER A 89 -5.08 3.42 16.46
C SER A 89 -5.69 4.40 17.46
N THR A 90 -6.93 4.84 17.21
CA THR A 90 -7.68 5.74 18.10
C THR A 90 -8.17 5.00 19.35
N TYR A 91 -8.35 3.69 19.26
CA TYR A 91 -8.85 2.84 20.35
C TYR A 91 -7.76 2.30 21.28
N ILE A 92 -6.49 2.31 20.84
CA ILE A 92 -5.32 1.82 21.59
C ILE A 92 -4.52 3.01 22.18
N GLY A 93 -5.08 4.23 22.15
CA GLY A 93 -4.49 5.45 22.71
C GLY A 93 -4.20 5.37 24.20
#